data_AF-A0A0F2C4K1-F1
#
_entry.id   AF-A0A0F2C4K1-F1
#
_cell.length_a   1.000
_cell.length_b   1.000
_cell.length_c   1.000
_cell.angle_alpha   90.00
_cell.angle_beta   90.00
_cell.angle_gamma   90.00
#
_symmetry.space_group_name_H-M   'P 1'
#
loop_
_entity.id
_entity.type
_entity.pdbx_description
1 polymer ?
#
loop_
_entity_poly.entity_id
_entity_poly.type
_entity_poly.pdbx_seq_one_letter_code
_entity_poly.pdbx_strand_id
1 'polypeptide(L)'
;MATVTIRNLSDEVVAALKERARRNSRSMEAEAREALMNLVQNNDASGVEADLARRLPPLRWSVPGEEVMARIAANPPTAEQTRVAAEWAEELRAEREDPLFDYRIEDPWERNASA
;
A
#
# COMPACT_ATOMS: atom_id res chain seq x y z
N MET A 1 -28.11 -7.19 -10.56
CA MET A 1 -27.87 -6.23 -11.65
C MET A 1 -27.33 -4.96 -10.99
N ALA A 2 -26.08 -4.59 -11.26
CA ALA A 2 -25.46 -3.41 -10.69
C ALA A 2 -25.45 -2.28 -11.73
N THR A 3 -25.68 -1.04 -11.29
CA THR A 3 -25.70 0.13 -12.16
C THR A 3 -24.63 1.11 -11.68
N VAL A 4 -23.79 1.60 -12.60
CA VAL A 4 -22.76 2.58 -12.32
C VAL A 4 -23.05 3.84 -13.14
N THR A 5 -23.14 4.99 -12.46
CA THR A 5 -23.31 6.30 -13.12
C THR A 5 -21.99 7.05 -13.06
N ILE A 6 -21.35 7.23 -14.21
CA ILE A 6 -20.11 7.99 -14.33
C ILE A 6 -20.47 9.45 -14.61
N ARG A 7 -20.12 10.35 -13.69
CA ARG A 7 -20.34 11.80 -13.84
C ARG A 7 -19.05 12.49 -14.27
N ASN A 8 -19.18 13.66 -14.90
CA ASN A 8 -18.06 14.50 -15.33
C ASN A 8 -17.05 13.78 -16.26
N LEU A 9 -17.54 12.88 -17.12
CA LEU A 9 -16.70 12.25 -18.12
C LEU A 9 -16.38 13.28 -19.22
N SER A 10 -15.10 13.44 -19.55
CA SER A 10 -14.70 14.39 -20.60
C SER A 10 -15.34 14.04 -21.95
N ASP A 11 -15.67 15.07 -22.73
CA ASP A 11 -16.31 14.92 -24.04
C ASP A 11 -15.42 14.12 -25.02
N GLU A 12 -14.10 14.24 -24.91
CA GLU A 12 -13.14 13.47 -25.69
C GLU A 12 -13.29 11.96 -25.44
N VAL A 13 -13.40 11.55 -24.18
CA VAL A 13 -13.57 10.14 -23.82
C VAL A 13 -14.94 9.62 -24.28
N VAL A 14 -15.99 10.43 -24.18
CA VAL A 14 -17.32 10.08 -24.70
C VAL A 14 -17.27 9.86 -26.22
N ALA A 15 -16.60 10.76 -26.96
CA ALA A 15 -16.45 10.65 -28.41
C ALA A 15 -15.67 9.38 -28.80
N ALA A 16 -14.55 9.11 -28.11
CA ALA A 16 -13.75 7.91 -28.34
C ALA A 16 -14.54 6.61 -28.09
N LEU A 17 -15.33 6.55 -27.01
CA LEU A 17 -16.18 5.40 -26.70
C LEU A 17 -17.28 5.19 -27.74
N LYS A 18 -17.95 6.27 -28.18
CA LYS A 18 -18.97 6.18 -29.24
C LYS A 18 -18.39 5.66 -30.55
N GLU A 19 -17.22 6.15 -30.95
CA GLU A 19 -16.58 5.71 -32.17
C GLU A 19 -16.12 4.24 -32.10
N ARG A 20 -15.61 3.80 -30.94
CA ARG A 20 -15.30 2.38 -30.71
C ARG A 20 -16.54 1.50 -30.81
N ALA A 21 -17.63 1.89 -30.13
CA ALA A 21 -18.89 1.16 -30.17
C ALA A 21 -19.45 1.04 -31.60
N ARG A 22 -19.37 2.13 -32.38
CA ARG A 22 -19.75 2.14 -33.80
C ARG A 22 -18.91 1.17 -34.63
N ARG A 23 -17.58 1.17 -34.45
CA ARG A 23 -16.66 0.26 -35.13
C ARG A 23 -16.94 -1.21 -34.79
N ASN A 24 -17.34 -1.48 -33.55
CA ASN A 24 -17.63 -2.83 -33.07
C ASN A 24 -19.09 -3.25 -33.26
N SER A 25 -19.93 -2.41 -33.89
CA SER A 25 -21.37 -2.65 -34.08
C SER A 25 -22.12 -2.98 -32.78
N ARG A 26 -21.77 -2.31 -31.68
CA ARG A 26 -22.35 -2.51 -30.34
C ARG A 26 -22.88 -1.18 -29.79
N SER A 27 -23.68 -1.25 -28.72
CA SER A 27 -24.08 -0.04 -27.99
C SER A 27 -22.89 0.51 -27.19
N MET A 28 -22.92 1.80 -26.90
CA MET A 28 -21.90 2.45 -26.06
C MET A 28 -21.82 1.81 -24.67
N GLU A 29 -22.97 1.42 -24.09
CA GLU A 29 -23.01 0.71 -22.81
C GLU A 29 -22.31 -0.66 -22.90
N ALA A 30 -22.57 -1.42 -23.97
CA ALA A 30 -21.94 -2.72 -24.17
C ALA A 30 -20.42 -2.60 -24.35
N GLU A 31 -19.95 -1.58 -25.09
CA GLU A 31 -18.52 -1.30 -25.23
C GLU A 31 -17.89 -0.88 -23.89
N ALA A 32 -18.55 -0.01 -23.12
CA ALA A 32 -18.06 0.40 -21.81
C ALA A 32 -18.01 -0.76 -20.82
N ARG A 33 -19.02 -1.63 -20.84
CA ARG A 33 -19.08 -2.85 -20.03
C ARG A 33 -17.93 -3.80 -20.38
N GLU A 34 -17.71 -4.05 -21.67
CA GLU A 34 -16.62 -4.91 -22.14
C GLU A 34 -15.25 -4.34 -21.73
N ALA A 35 -15.06 -3.02 -21.87
CA ALA A 35 -13.82 -2.36 -21.47
C ALA A 35 -13.54 -2.52 -19.97
N LEU A 36 -14.57 -2.36 -19.13
CA LEU A 36 -14.45 -2.58 -17.68
C LEU A 36 -14.18 -4.05 -17.34
N MET A 37 -14.85 -4.99 -18.03
CA MET A 37 -14.62 -6.42 -17.84
C MET A 37 -13.18 -6.81 -18.19
N ASN A 38 -12.67 -6.32 -19.32
CA ASN A 38 -11.30 -6.57 -19.74
C ASN A 38 -10.28 -6.00 -18.75
N LEU A 39 -10.52 -4.79 -18.23
CA LEU A 39 -9.63 -4.18 -17.23
C LEU A 39 -9.56 -5.02 -15.94
N VAL A 40 -10.70 -5.57 -15.50
CA VAL A 40 -10.76 -6.44 -14.31
C VAL A 40 -10.15 -7.81 -14.59
N GLN A 41 -10.41 -8.40 -15.76
CA GLN A 41 -9.95 -9.76 -16.08
C GLN A 41 -8.46 -9.84 -16.39
N ASN A 42 -7.91 -8.82 -17.05
CA ASN A 42 -6.49 -8.80 -17.40
C ASN A 42 -5.58 -8.41 -16.24
N ASN A 43 -6.15 -8.04 -15.08
CA ASN A 43 -5.42 -7.54 -13.91
C ASN A 43 -4.36 -6.51 -14.32
N ASP A 44 -4.69 -5.69 -15.32
CA ASP A 44 -3.82 -4.63 -15.77
C ASP A 44 -3.72 -3.65 -14.61
N ALA A 45 -2.52 -3.56 -14.03
CA ALA A 45 -2.21 -2.63 -12.97
C ALA A 45 -2.80 -1.27 -13.36
N SER A 46 -3.67 -0.74 -12.51
CA SER A 46 -4.26 0.58 -12.72
C SER A 46 -3.15 1.60 -13.04
N GLY A 47 -3.46 2.69 -13.74
CA GLY A 47 -2.45 3.71 -14.03
C GLY A 47 -1.69 4.20 -12.78
N VAL A 48 -2.33 4.14 -11.61
CA VAL A 48 -1.74 4.42 -10.30
C VAL A 48 -0.79 3.31 -9.84
N GLU A 49 -1.19 2.04 -9.95
CA GLU A 49 -0.34 0.90 -9.61
C GLU A 49 0.88 0.80 -10.55
N ALA A 50 0.72 1.10 -11.84
CA ALA A 50 1.81 1.14 -12.80
C ALA A 50 2.79 2.30 -12.54
N ASP A 51 2.30 3.48 -12.10
CA ASP A 51 3.15 4.60 -11.67
C ASP A 51 3.86 4.28 -10.35
N LEU A 52 3.16 3.66 -9.40
CA LEU A 52 3.73 3.24 -8.13
C LEU A 52 4.81 2.17 -8.31
N ALA A 53 4.55 1.15 -9.14
CA ALA A 53 5.50 0.08 -9.45
C ALA A 53 6.75 0.60 -10.19
N ARG A 54 6.62 1.69 -10.95
CA ARG A 54 7.76 2.36 -11.60
C ARG A 54 8.63 3.15 -10.61
N ARG A 55 8.00 3.72 -9.58
CA ARG A 55 8.67 4.54 -8.57
C ARG A 55 9.32 3.71 -7.46
N LEU A 56 8.73 2.56 -7.15
CA LEU A 56 9.25 1.67 -6.11
C LEU A 56 10.29 0.71 -6.70
N PRO A 57 11.45 0.51 -6.04
CA PRO A 57 12.35 -0.56 -6.42
C PRO A 57 11.65 -1.92 -6.25
N PRO A 58 12.07 -2.97 -6.98
CA PRO A 58 11.46 -4.30 -6.87
C PRO A 58 11.45 -4.75 -5.42
N LEU A 59 10.32 -5.33 -4.99
CA LEU A 59 10.11 -5.84 -3.63
C LEU A 59 11.25 -6.77 -3.23
N ARG A 60 12.11 -6.29 -2.34
CA ARG A 60 13.14 -7.10 -1.68
C ARG A 60 12.54 -7.64 -0.39
N TRP A 61 12.73 -8.94 -0.14
CA TRP A 61 12.32 -9.57 1.12
C TRP A 61 13.05 -8.98 2.34
N SER A 62 14.21 -8.35 2.13
CA SER A 62 14.98 -7.67 3.18
C SER A 62 15.52 -6.33 2.69
N VAL A 63 15.69 -5.42 3.65
CA VAL A 63 16.40 -4.15 3.47
C VAL A 63 17.71 -4.25 4.26
N PRO A 64 18.88 -4.03 3.66
CA PRO A 64 20.15 -4.06 4.38
C PRO A 64 20.17 -3.02 5.51
N GLY A 65 20.79 -3.36 6.64
CA GLY A 65 20.87 -2.44 7.78
C GLY A 65 21.51 -1.09 7.43
N GLU A 66 22.51 -1.08 6.55
CA GLU A 66 23.15 0.15 6.06
C GLU A 66 22.17 1.10 5.36
N GLU A 67 21.23 0.56 4.57
CA GLU A 67 20.22 1.34 3.87
C GLU A 67 19.21 1.94 4.86
N VAL A 68 18.80 1.16 5.86
CA VAL A 68 17.96 1.66 6.96
C VAL A 68 18.64 2.81 7.68
N MET A 69 19.92 2.64 8.05
CA MET A 69 20.69 3.67 8.74
C MET A 69 20.90 4.91 7.88
N ALA A 70 21.17 4.76 6.58
CA ALA A 70 21.27 5.88 5.64
C ALA A 70 19.95 6.66 5.54
N ARG A 71 18.81 5.97 5.56
CA ARG A 71 17.48 6.60 5.50
C ARG A 71 17.12 7.34 6.78
N ILE A 72 17.53 6.80 7.94
CA ILE A 72 17.43 7.50 9.22
C ILE A 72 18.32 8.76 9.21
N ALA A 73 19.56 8.64 8.76
CA ALA A 73 20.49 9.77 8.69
C ALA A 73 20.00 10.89 7.74
N ALA A 74 19.34 10.51 6.63
CA ALA A 74 18.74 11.47 5.70
C ALA A 74 17.50 12.18 6.27
N ASN A 75 16.89 11.65 7.33
CA ASN A 75 15.69 12.19 7.97
C ASN A 75 15.93 12.33 9.48
N PRO A 76 16.80 13.27 9.90
CA PRO A 76 17.08 13.45 11.32
C PRO A 76 15.79 13.81 12.07
N PRO A 77 15.55 13.22 13.25
CA PRO A 77 14.35 13.50 14.02
C PRO A 77 14.35 14.96 14.49
N THR A 78 13.15 15.55 14.57
CA THR A 78 12.98 16.85 15.22
C THR A 78 13.16 16.71 16.73
N ALA A 79 13.47 17.82 17.41
CA ALA A 79 13.61 17.83 18.87
C ALA A 79 12.34 17.30 19.58
N GLU A 80 11.17 17.59 19.02
CA GLU A 80 9.90 17.08 19.53
C GLU A 80 9.77 15.56 19.34
N GLN A 81 10.15 15.03 18.18
CA GLN A 81 10.17 13.59 17.94
C GLN A 81 11.15 12.88 18.87
N THR A 82 12.30 13.48 19.16
CA THR A 82 13.27 12.94 20.13
C THR A 82 12.68 12.90 21.55
N ARG A 83 11.96 13.95 21.96
CA ARG A 83 11.27 14.02 23.25
C ARG A 83 10.19 12.94 23.38
N VAL A 84 9.31 12.84 22.39
CA VAL A 84 8.25 11.81 22.36
C VAL A 84 8.84 10.40 22.35
N ALA A 85 9.92 10.16 21.59
CA ALA A 85 10.58 8.86 21.59
C ALA A 85 11.19 8.50 22.96
N ALA A 86 11.70 9.49 23.70
CA ALA A 86 12.20 9.29 25.05
C ALA A 86 11.07 8.97 26.04
N GLU A 87 9.95 9.70 25.97
CA GLU A 87 8.73 9.45 26.75
C GLU A 87 8.21 8.02 26.50
N TRP A 88 8.07 7.60 25.23
CA TRP A 88 7.65 6.24 24.89
C TRP A 88 8.63 5.17 25.37
N ALA A 89 9.94 5.45 25.34
CA ALA A 89 10.94 4.52 25.85
C ALA A 89 10.85 4.36 27.38
N GLU A 90 10.40 5.38 28.10
CA GLU A 90 10.12 5.32 29.53
C GLU A 90 8.83 4.56 29.83
N GLU A 91 7.77 4.82 29.06
CA GLU A 91 6.50 4.10 29.15
C GLU A 91 6.70 2.60 28.91
N LEU A 92 7.39 2.20 27.83
CA LEU A 92 7.69 0.80 27.54
C LEU A 92 8.54 0.13 28.63
N ARG A 93 9.47 0.87 29.25
CA ARG A 93 10.26 0.36 30.38
C ARG A 93 9.39 0.14 31.60
N ALA A 94 8.52 1.10 31.92
CA ALA A 94 7.58 0.99 33.03
C ALA A 94 6.57 -0.15 32.82
N GLU A 95 6.04 -0.32 31.60
CA GLU A 95 5.15 -1.44 31.25
C GLU A 95 5.86 -2.79 31.42
N ARG A 96 7.15 -2.90 31.05
CA ARG A 96 7.93 -4.13 31.23
C ARG A 96 8.20 -4.47 32.70
N GLU A 97 8.20 -3.47 33.57
CA GLU A 97 8.40 -3.62 35.02
C GLU A 97 7.07 -3.78 35.79
N ASP A 98 5.94 -3.57 35.13
CA ASP A 98 4.60 -3.70 35.72
C ASP A 98 4.25 -5.19 35.96
N PRO A 99 3.99 -5.60 37.22
CA PRO A 99 3.58 -6.97 37.53
C PRO A 99 2.27 -7.41 36.88
N LEU A 100 1.39 -6.48 36.46
CA LEU A 100 0.16 -6.77 35.72
C LEU A 100 0.43 -7.19 34.27
N PHE A 101 1.57 -6.77 33.72
CA PHE A 101 2.06 -7.13 32.39
C PHE A 101 3.31 -8.04 32.49
N ASP A 102 3.46 -8.78 33.60
CA ASP A 102 4.40 -9.90 33.74
C ASP A 102 3.97 -11.05 32.80
N TYR A 103 4.06 -10.79 31.50
CA TYR A 103 4.01 -11.78 30.45
C TYR A 103 5.32 -12.56 30.52
N ARG A 104 5.43 -13.45 31.51
CA ARG A 104 6.22 -14.70 31.37
C ARG A 104 5.57 -15.62 30.34
N ILE A 105 5.12 -15.05 29.22
CA ILE A 105 5.12 -15.76 27.97
C ILE A 105 6.61 -15.92 27.69
N GLU A 106 7.20 -16.96 28.29
CA GLU A 106 8.48 -17.48 27.85
C GLU A 106 8.36 -17.66 26.34
N ASP A 107 9.17 -16.93 25.58
CA ASP A 107 9.19 -17.06 24.15
C ASP A 107 9.43 -18.55 23.84
N PRO A 108 8.49 -19.24 23.16
CA PRO A 108 8.64 -20.66 22.85
C PRO A 108 9.91 -20.97 22.05
N TRP A 109 10.49 -19.95 21.40
CA TRP A 109 11.71 -20.03 20.60
C TRP A 109 12.98 -19.80 21.43
N GLU A 110 12.92 -19.11 22.57
CA GLU A 110 14.06 -19.00 23.51
C GLU A 110 14.35 -20.33 24.22
N ARG A 111 13.34 -21.17 24.45
CA ARG A 111 13.52 -22.54 25.01
C ARG A 111 14.40 -23.45 24.15
N ASN A 112 14.48 -23.20 22.84
CA ASN A 112 15.24 -24.01 21.89
C ASN A 112 16.55 -23.35 21.45
N ALA A 113 16.87 -22.14 21.93
CA ALA A 113 18.15 -21.50 21.71
C ALA A 113 19.21 -22.17 22.62
N SER A 114 19.64 -23.36 22.19
CA SER A 114 20.76 -24.08 22.81
C SER A 114 22.08 -23.34 22.51
N ALA A 115 22.98 -23.33 23.50
CA ALA A 115 24.39 -22.99 23.34
C ALA A 115 25.13 -23.97 22.43
#